data_AF-A0A6L7MPX4-F1
#
_entry.id   AF-A0A6L7MPX4-F1
#
_cell.length_a   1.000
_cell.length_b   1.000
_cell.length_c   1.000
_cell.angle_alpha   90.00
_cell.angle_beta   90.00
_cell.angle_gamma   90.00
#
_symmetry.space_group_name_H-M   'P 1'
#
loop_
_entity.id
_entity.type
_entity.pdbx_description
1 polymer ?
#
loop_
_entity_poly.entity_id
_entity_poly.type
_entity_poly.pdbx_seq_one_letter_code
_entity_poly.pdbx_strand_id
1 'polypeptide(L)'
;MTEWSETPDSFTFRYDQRVDELATPCGVSSVLNEEETDGPESRMRPFQAIWDTGATNSMISTAVVDYCGLELSGFTQVNQIQDSYRAATYIVDIELPNGLVVSDVRVAEGSMLGVEDVLIGMDIIGFGDFAITHPSGNTQFTFRCPSAADIDFAANPNVAMR
;
A
#
# COMPACT_ATOMS: atom_id res chain seq x y z
N MET A 1 -15.81 -4.54 -0.10
CA MET A 1 -15.34 -4.49 1.31
C MET A 1 -14.60 -5.78 1.58
N THR A 2 -13.28 -5.70 1.73
CA THR A 2 -12.41 -6.88 1.90
C THR A 2 -12.79 -7.66 3.15
N GLU A 3 -13.16 -8.93 2.98
CA GLU A 3 -13.36 -9.85 4.10
C GLU A 3 -12.01 -10.51 4.44
N TRP A 4 -11.53 -10.27 5.66
CA TRP A 4 -10.25 -10.82 6.12
C TRP A 4 -10.42 -12.21 6.72
N SER A 5 -9.42 -13.08 6.50
CA SER A 5 -9.26 -14.30 7.28
C SER A 5 -9.09 -13.97 8.78
N GLU A 6 -9.67 -14.78 9.66
CA GLU A 6 -9.44 -14.68 11.12
C GLU A 6 -7.97 -14.98 11.50
N THR A 7 -7.25 -15.72 10.65
CA THR A 7 -5.81 -15.98 10.84
C THR A 7 -5.01 -14.89 10.16
N PRO A 8 -4.18 -14.12 10.89
CA PRO A 8 -3.33 -13.09 10.32
C PRO A 8 -2.31 -13.67 9.35
N ASP A 9 -2.22 -13.06 8.18
CA ASP A 9 -1.13 -13.29 7.24
C ASP A 9 -0.07 -12.19 7.42
N SER A 10 1.21 -12.51 7.22
CA SER A 10 2.31 -11.60 7.50
C SER A 10 3.52 -11.81 6.60
N PHE A 11 4.29 -10.74 6.40
CA PHE A 11 5.59 -10.81 5.75
C PHE A 11 6.61 -9.88 6.44
N THR A 12 7.88 -10.17 6.21
CA THR A 12 9.00 -9.35 6.67
C THR A 12 9.99 -9.12 5.53
N PHE A 13 10.34 -7.86 5.27
CA PHE A 13 11.47 -7.49 4.41
C PHE A 13 12.67 -7.09 5.22
N ARG A 14 13.86 -7.49 4.74
CA ARG A 14 15.15 -7.18 5.34
C ARG A 14 16.05 -6.56 4.29
N TYR A 15 16.64 -5.44 4.66
CA TYR A 15 17.68 -4.78 3.89
C TYR A 15 19.04 -5.14 4.51
N ASP A 16 20.10 -5.11 3.71
CA ASP A 16 21.48 -5.35 4.15
C ASP A 16 22.14 -4.10 4.75
N GLN A 17 21.41 -3.00 4.76
CA GLN A 17 21.83 -1.68 5.24
C GLN A 17 20.63 -0.89 5.76
N ARG A 18 20.90 0.31 6.29
CA ARG A 18 19.85 1.28 6.57
C ARG A 18 19.36 1.89 5.25
N VAL A 19 18.04 1.89 5.08
CA VAL A 19 17.38 2.54 3.93
C VAL A 19 16.50 3.69 4.40
N ASP A 20 16.36 4.69 3.53
CA ASP A 20 15.51 5.87 3.76
C ASP A 20 14.08 5.66 3.21
N GLU A 21 13.85 4.56 2.50
CA GLU A 21 12.58 4.20 1.88
C GLU A 21 12.32 2.70 2.02
N LEU A 22 11.07 2.34 2.28
CA LEU A 22 10.63 0.95 2.33
C LEU A 22 9.91 0.61 1.04
N ALA A 23 10.63 -0.05 0.13
CA ALA A 23 10.10 -0.50 -1.14
C ALA A 23 9.88 -2.03 -1.16
N THR A 24 8.76 -2.45 -1.72
CA THR A 24 8.42 -3.88 -1.93
C THR A 24 7.79 -4.12 -3.29
N PRO A 25 7.94 -5.32 -3.88
CA PRO A 25 7.10 -5.73 -4.99
C PRO A 25 5.63 -5.72 -4.57
N CYS A 26 4.77 -5.30 -5.47
CA CYS A 26 3.33 -5.41 -5.33
C CYS A 26 2.70 -5.78 -6.67
N GLY A 27 1.41 -6.09 -6.62
CA GLY A 27 0.58 -6.28 -7.79
C GLY A 27 -0.54 -5.25 -7.83
N VAL A 28 -0.97 -4.82 -9.03
CA VAL A 28 -2.18 -4.02 -9.22
C VAL A 28 -3.04 -4.59 -10.34
N SER A 29 -4.36 -4.63 -10.14
CA SER A 29 -5.34 -4.99 -11.18
C SER A 29 -6.60 -4.12 -11.15
N SER A 30 -7.29 -4.02 -12.28
CA SER A 30 -8.61 -3.37 -12.38
C SER A 30 -9.70 -4.26 -11.78
N VAL A 31 -10.70 -3.64 -11.13
CA VAL A 31 -11.87 -4.36 -10.56
C VAL A 31 -12.93 -4.67 -11.62
N LEU A 32 -12.96 -3.90 -12.72
CA LEU A 32 -14.10 -3.86 -13.66
C LEU A 32 -14.04 -4.89 -14.81
N ASN A 33 -12.93 -5.63 -14.98
CA ASN A 33 -12.78 -6.59 -16.06
C ASN A 33 -13.33 -7.98 -15.69
N GLU A 34 -14.61 -8.06 -15.36
CA GLU A 34 -15.31 -9.34 -15.18
C GLU A 34 -15.56 -10.07 -16.50
N GLU A 35 -15.68 -9.34 -17.63
CA GLU A 35 -16.12 -9.91 -18.92
C GLU A 35 -15.01 -10.31 -19.91
N GLU A 36 -13.73 -10.03 -19.66
CA GLU A 36 -12.65 -10.50 -20.56
C GLU A 36 -12.19 -11.92 -20.20
N THR A 37 -12.79 -12.87 -20.89
CA THR A 37 -12.28 -14.23 -21.07
C THR A 37 -11.08 -14.19 -22.02
N ASP A 38 -9.84 -14.17 -21.52
CA ASP A 38 -8.73 -14.81 -22.23
C ASP A 38 -7.44 -14.94 -21.39
N GLY A 39 -7.06 -16.19 -21.13
CA GLY A 39 -5.68 -16.59 -20.80
C GLY A 39 -5.35 -16.88 -19.32
N PRO A 40 -4.35 -17.73 -19.05
CA PRO A 40 -3.85 -18.05 -17.71
C PRO A 40 -2.89 -17.00 -17.12
N GLU A 41 -2.75 -15.83 -17.76
CA GLU A 41 -1.94 -14.75 -17.20
C GLU A 41 -2.63 -14.12 -16.00
N SER A 42 -1.89 -13.90 -14.91
CA SER A 42 -2.40 -13.22 -13.74
C SER A 42 -2.93 -11.84 -14.14
N ARG A 43 -4.19 -11.54 -13.78
CA ARG A 43 -4.77 -10.18 -13.88
C ARG A 43 -3.96 -9.15 -13.11
N MET A 44 -3.21 -9.62 -12.11
CA MET A 44 -2.34 -8.82 -11.28
C MET A 44 -1.06 -8.46 -12.05
N ARG A 45 -0.85 -7.17 -12.29
CA ARG A 45 0.34 -6.66 -12.98
C ARG A 45 1.40 -6.26 -11.94
N PRO A 46 2.67 -6.66 -12.12
CA PRO A 46 3.71 -6.45 -11.12
C PRO A 46 4.25 -5.01 -11.15
N PHE A 47 4.46 -4.43 -9.98
CA PHE A 47 4.95 -3.07 -9.78
C PHE A 47 5.82 -2.98 -8.52
N GLN A 48 6.42 -1.82 -8.26
CA GLN A 48 7.05 -1.51 -6.97
C GLN A 48 6.21 -0.54 -6.14
N ALA A 49 6.05 -0.85 -4.86
CA ALA A 49 5.34 -0.01 -3.90
C ALA A 49 6.29 0.55 -2.84
N ILE A 50 6.09 1.81 -2.48
CA ILE A 50 6.67 2.43 -1.29
C ILE A 50 5.63 2.53 -0.17
N TRP A 51 6.08 2.44 1.08
CA TRP A 51 5.20 2.50 2.25
C TRP A 51 5.34 3.86 2.94
N ASP A 52 4.26 4.63 3.01
CA ASP A 52 4.24 5.99 3.56
C ASP A 52 3.16 6.17 4.62
N THR A 53 3.56 6.15 5.90
CA THR A 53 2.66 6.41 7.04
C THR A 53 2.14 7.86 7.09
N GLY A 54 2.76 8.78 6.35
CA GLY A 54 2.33 10.17 6.23
C GLY A 54 1.19 10.37 5.21
N ALA A 55 0.89 9.36 4.39
CA ALA A 55 -0.17 9.43 3.40
C ALA A 55 -1.48 8.84 3.94
N THR A 56 -2.57 9.61 3.87
CA THR A 56 -3.91 9.12 4.27
C THR A 56 -4.41 8.03 3.32
N ASN A 57 -4.15 8.16 2.03
CA ASN A 57 -4.62 7.26 0.98
C ASN A 57 -3.46 6.75 0.15
N SER A 58 -3.62 5.54 -0.36
CA SER A 58 -2.72 4.94 -1.32
C SER A 58 -2.83 5.65 -2.68
N MET A 59 -1.73 5.69 -3.42
CA MET A 59 -1.62 6.36 -4.71
C MET A 59 -0.98 5.45 -5.75
N ILE A 60 -1.27 5.73 -7.02
CA ILE A 60 -0.66 5.05 -8.16
C ILE A 60 -0.14 6.07 -9.17
N SER A 61 0.87 5.69 -9.95
CA SER A 61 1.41 6.54 -11.00
C SER A 61 0.54 6.49 -12.26
N THR A 62 0.70 7.49 -13.15
CA THR A 62 0.08 7.46 -14.48
C THR A 62 0.52 6.23 -15.28
N ALA A 63 1.76 5.74 -15.07
CA ALA A 63 2.24 4.53 -15.74
C ALA A 63 1.46 3.29 -15.32
N VAL A 64 1.07 3.18 -14.04
CA VAL A 64 0.17 2.10 -13.58
C VAL A 64 -1.20 2.22 -14.22
N VAL A 65 -1.76 3.44 -14.26
CA VAL A 65 -3.06 3.72 -14.91
C VAL A 65 -3.04 3.25 -16.36
N ASP A 66 -2.03 3.67 -17.12
CA ASP A 66 -1.89 3.37 -18.55
C ASP A 66 -1.64 1.86 -18.78
N TYR A 67 -0.76 1.24 -17.99
CA TYR A 67 -0.39 -0.16 -18.15
C TYR A 67 -1.54 -1.12 -17.80
N CYS A 68 -2.30 -0.81 -16.76
CA CYS A 68 -3.45 -1.60 -16.34
C CYS A 68 -4.75 -1.22 -17.08
N GLY A 69 -4.75 -0.15 -17.88
CA GLY A 69 -5.94 0.33 -18.58
C GLY A 69 -7.06 0.74 -17.63
N LEU A 70 -6.73 1.45 -16.53
CA LEU A 70 -7.69 1.73 -15.46
C LEU A 70 -8.75 2.76 -15.88
N GLU A 71 -9.99 2.51 -15.50
CA GLU A 71 -11.10 3.44 -15.72
C GLU A 71 -11.21 4.46 -14.59
N LEU A 72 -11.40 5.73 -14.97
CA LEU A 72 -11.59 6.84 -14.04
C LEU A 72 -12.83 6.59 -13.16
N SER A 73 -12.64 6.48 -11.85
CA SER A 73 -13.73 6.31 -10.89
C SER A 73 -14.24 7.63 -10.31
N GLY A 74 -13.44 8.70 -10.37
CA GLY A 74 -13.78 9.98 -9.77
C GLY A 74 -12.57 10.91 -9.61
N PHE A 75 -12.70 11.87 -8.70
CA PHE A 75 -11.63 12.80 -8.36
C PHE A 75 -11.62 13.08 -6.86
N THR A 76 -10.44 13.33 -6.32
CA THR A 76 -10.24 13.74 -4.91
C THR A 76 -9.34 14.96 -4.81
N GLN A 77 -9.35 15.63 -3.67
CA GLN A 77 -8.38 16.67 -3.34
C GLN A 77 -7.22 16.02 -2.56
N VAL A 78 -6.03 16.06 -3.13
CA VAL A 78 -4.80 15.64 -2.46
C VAL A 78 -4.17 16.84 -1.80
N ASN A 79 -3.97 16.75 -0.48
CA ASN A 79 -3.29 17.78 0.30
C ASN A 79 -1.82 17.39 0.44
N GLN A 80 -0.92 18.26 -0.01
CA GLN A 80 0.51 18.17 0.20
C GLN A 80 0.92 19.18 1.29
N ILE A 81 2.21 19.15 1.67
CA ILE A 81 2.74 20.00 2.76
C ILE A 81 2.48 21.50 2.51
N GLN A 82 2.57 21.95 1.26
CA GLN A 82 2.47 23.37 0.92
C GLN A 82 1.22 23.74 0.14
N ASP A 83 0.65 22.81 -0.64
CA ASP A 83 -0.46 23.07 -1.55
C ASP A 83 -1.43 21.89 -1.59
N SER A 84 -2.56 22.08 -2.28
CA SER A 84 -3.48 20.99 -2.61
C SER A 84 -3.80 21.00 -4.10
N TYR A 85 -4.03 19.82 -4.66
CA TYR A 85 -4.41 19.68 -6.06
C TYR A 85 -5.52 18.64 -6.21
N ARG A 86 -6.23 18.70 -7.35
CA ARG A 86 -7.27 17.74 -7.68
C ARG A 86 -6.65 16.59 -8.46
N ALA A 87 -6.77 15.37 -7.95
CA ALA A 87 -6.27 14.14 -8.56
C ALA A 87 -7.43 13.29 -9.07
N ALA A 88 -7.21 12.57 -10.18
CA ALA A 88 -8.08 11.49 -10.61
C ALA A 88 -8.02 10.34 -9.58
N THR A 89 -9.11 9.61 -9.42
CA THR A 89 -9.14 8.41 -8.58
C THR A 89 -9.56 7.18 -9.36
N TYR A 90 -9.08 6.02 -8.93
CA TYR A 90 -9.33 4.72 -9.55
C TYR A 90 -9.69 3.72 -8.45
N ILE A 91 -10.43 2.67 -8.80
CA ILE A 91 -10.69 1.54 -7.90
C ILE A 91 -9.88 0.35 -8.42
N VAL A 92 -9.01 -0.18 -7.57
CA VAL A 92 -8.07 -1.25 -7.92
C VAL A 92 -8.01 -2.30 -6.82
N ASP A 93 -7.57 -3.49 -7.19
CA ASP A 93 -7.08 -4.47 -6.22
C ASP A 93 -5.55 -4.36 -6.13
N ILE A 94 -5.00 -4.47 -4.91
CA ILE A 94 -3.57 -4.41 -4.65
C ILE A 94 -3.11 -5.70 -3.97
N GLU A 95 -2.19 -6.42 -4.61
CA GLU A 95 -1.51 -7.59 -4.03
C GLU A 95 -0.23 -7.17 -3.29
N LEU A 96 -0.12 -7.59 -2.03
CA LEU A 96 1.05 -7.41 -1.19
C LEU A 96 2.03 -8.58 -1.36
N PRO A 97 3.30 -8.45 -0.90
CA PRO A 97 4.35 -9.45 -1.13
C PRO A 97 4.06 -10.90 -0.73
N ASN A 98 3.14 -11.13 0.22
CA ASN A 98 2.71 -12.46 0.64
C ASN A 98 1.54 -13.02 -0.19
N GLY A 99 1.09 -12.33 -1.24
CA GLY A 99 -0.10 -12.69 -2.02
C GLY A 99 -1.41 -12.22 -1.40
N LEU A 100 -1.35 -11.45 -0.30
CA LEU A 100 -2.54 -10.86 0.29
C LEU A 100 -3.09 -9.78 -0.64
N VAL A 101 -4.32 -9.96 -1.11
CA VAL A 101 -5.01 -8.98 -1.97
C VAL A 101 -5.91 -8.09 -1.14
N VAL A 102 -5.71 -6.78 -1.26
CA VAL A 102 -6.59 -5.74 -0.73
C VAL A 102 -7.48 -5.28 -1.88
N SER A 103 -8.77 -5.65 -1.82
CA SER A 103 -9.71 -5.35 -2.89
C SER A 103 -10.41 -4.01 -2.75
N ASP A 104 -10.93 -3.49 -3.86
CA ASP A 104 -11.73 -2.26 -3.95
C ASP A 104 -11.03 -1.00 -3.39
N VAL A 105 -9.70 -0.92 -3.49
CA VAL A 105 -8.93 0.20 -2.96
C VAL A 105 -9.15 1.42 -3.86
N ARG A 106 -9.67 2.50 -3.27
CA ARG A 106 -9.71 3.81 -3.94
C ARG A 106 -8.35 4.48 -3.85
N VAL A 107 -7.63 4.49 -4.97
CA VAL A 107 -6.33 5.14 -5.10
C VAL A 107 -6.45 6.48 -5.83
N ALA A 108 -5.62 7.44 -5.44
CA ALA A 108 -5.45 8.68 -6.21
C ALA A 108 -4.28 8.55 -7.19
N GLU A 109 -4.39 9.14 -8.37
CA GLU A 109 -3.26 9.26 -9.28
C GLU A 109 -2.32 10.37 -8.82
N GLY A 110 -1.07 9.98 -8.55
CA GLY A 110 -0.01 10.86 -8.10
C GLY A 110 0.98 11.12 -9.23
N SER A 111 1.01 12.35 -9.74
CA SER A 111 1.97 12.78 -10.77
C SER A 111 3.41 12.92 -10.28
N MET A 112 3.64 12.80 -8.96
CA MET A 112 4.92 13.08 -8.29
C MET A 112 5.48 11.88 -7.52
N LEU A 113 5.06 10.66 -7.81
CA LEU A 113 5.56 9.44 -7.16
C LEU A 113 7.03 9.09 -7.48
N GLY A 114 7.81 9.99 -8.10
CA GLY A 114 9.23 9.73 -8.35
C GLY A 114 9.45 8.61 -9.39
N VAL A 115 10.19 7.57 -8.99
CA VAL A 115 10.52 6.39 -9.81
C VAL A 115 9.53 5.23 -9.53
N GLU A 116 8.67 5.40 -8.53
CA GLU A 116 7.90 4.33 -7.93
C GLU A 116 6.46 4.30 -8.47
N ASP A 117 5.93 3.09 -8.62
CA ASP A 117 4.66 2.85 -9.30
C ASP A 117 3.46 3.07 -8.37
N VAL A 118 3.63 2.69 -7.10
CA VAL A 118 2.56 2.65 -6.10
C VAL A 118 3.08 3.23 -4.77
N LEU A 119 2.23 3.98 -4.08
CA LEU A 119 2.43 4.37 -2.69
C LEU A 119 1.33 3.74 -1.84
N ILE A 120 1.71 2.95 -0.84
CA ILE A 120 0.84 2.32 0.14
C ILE A 120 0.73 3.25 1.35
N GLY A 121 -0.48 3.81 1.54
CA GLY A 121 -0.80 4.75 2.60
C GLY A 121 -1.50 4.09 3.80
N MET A 122 -1.98 4.95 4.70
CA MET A 122 -2.67 4.56 5.93
C MET A 122 -3.99 3.83 5.71
N ASP A 123 -4.62 3.99 4.54
CA ASP A 123 -5.82 3.24 4.15
C ASP A 123 -5.57 1.73 4.01
N ILE A 124 -4.34 1.31 3.71
CA ILE A 124 -3.93 -0.10 3.71
C ILE A 124 -3.15 -0.45 4.97
N ILE A 125 -2.18 0.39 5.36
CA ILE A 125 -1.35 0.15 6.56
C ILE A 125 -2.24 -0.02 7.80
N GLY A 126 -3.32 0.76 7.89
CA GLY A 126 -4.25 0.74 9.02
C GLY A 126 -5.11 -0.52 9.16
N PHE A 127 -5.10 -1.46 8.19
CA PHE A 127 -5.77 -2.75 8.36
C PHE A 127 -5.01 -3.71 9.29
N GLY A 128 -3.73 -3.42 9.56
CA GLY A 128 -2.80 -4.36 10.14
C GLY A 128 -1.86 -3.76 11.17
N ASP A 129 -0.88 -4.57 11.57
CA ASP A 129 0.23 -4.11 12.37
C ASP A 129 1.47 -3.93 11.48
N PHE A 130 2.02 -2.72 11.49
CA PHE A 130 3.19 -2.33 10.72
C PHE A 130 4.31 -1.90 11.67
N ALA A 131 5.49 -2.50 11.53
CA ALA A 131 6.64 -2.17 12.38
C ALA A 131 7.93 -2.12 11.59
N ILE A 132 8.79 -1.16 11.97
CA ILE A 132 10.15 -0.98 11.44
C ILE A 132 11.11 -1.14 12.61
N THR A 133 12.17 -1.90 12.40
CA THR A 133 13.24 -2.12 13.37
C THR A 133 14.60 -2.08 12.67
N HIS A 134 15.67 -1.83 13.43
CA HIS A 134 17.03 -1.75 12.87
C HIS A 134 18.02 -2.72 13.53
N PRO A 135 17.76 -4.04 13.49
CA PRO A 135 18.69 -5.01 14.07
C PRO A 135 20.07 -4.88 13.42
N SER A 136 21.11 -4.78 14.24
CA SER A 136 22.51 -4.67 13.79
C SER A 136 22.78 -3.50 12.82
N GLY A 137 21.96 -2.45 12.84
CA GLY A 137 22.09 -1.28 11.96
C GLY A 137 21.43 -1.42 10.58
N ASN A 138 20.81 -2.56 10.29
CA ASN A 138 20.12 -2.83 9.02
C ASN A 138 18.63 -2.62 9.15
N THR A 139 17.96 -2.08 8.14
CA THR A 139 16.50 -1.93 8.18
C THR A 139 15.80 -3.27 8.02
N GLN A 140 14.82 -3.52 8.87
CA GLN A 140 13.84 -4.59 8.75
C GLN A 140 12.46 -3.99 8.96
N PHE A 141 11.51 -4.28 8.08
CA PHE A 141 10.11 -3.97 8.34
C PHE A 141 9.24 -5.21 8.20
N THR A 142 8.11 -5.22 8.89
CA THR A 142 7.14 -6.29 8.88
C THR A 142 5.74 -5.73 8.83
N PHE A 143 4.85 -6.43 8.14
CA PHE A 143 3.43 -6.14 8.11
C PHE A 143 2.66 -7.43 8.34
N ARG A 144 1.55 -7.34 9.08
CA ARG A 144 0.55 -8.41 9.17
C ARG A 144 -0.85 -7.84 9.08
N CYS A 145 -1.77 -8.60 8.51
CA CYS A 145 -3.17 -8.24 8.42
C CYS A 145 -4.07 -9.47 8.61
N PRO A 146 -5.15 -9.38 9.41
CA PRO A 146 -5.52 -8.23 10.26
C PRO A 146 -4.54 -8.02 11.44
N SER A 147 -4.70 -6.91 12.16
CA SER A 147 -4.00 -6.67 13.43
C SER A 147 -4.27 -7.80 14.43
N ALA A 148 -3.24 -8.22 15.17
CA ALA A 148 -3.31 -9.43 16.01
C ALA A 148 -2.70 -9.30 17.41
N ALA A 149 -1.99 -8.21 17.70
CA ALA A 149 -1.44 -7.95 19.02
C ALA A 149 -1.10 -6.47 19.18
N ASP A 150 -1.13 -6.00 20.42
CA ASP A 150 -0.63 -4.67 20.78
C ASP A 150 0.90 -4.63 20.71
N ILE A 151 1.45 -3.61 20.05
CA ILE A 151 2.89 -3.38 19.92
C ILE A 151 3.24 -2.11 20.69
N ASP A 152 3.57 -2.28 21.97
CA ASP A 152 4.06 -1.22 22.85
C ASP A 152 5.50 -1.54 23.31
N PHE A 153 6.44 -0.65 22.98
CA PHE A 153 7.84 -0.76 23.40
C PHE A 153 8.13 -0.08 24.74
N ALA A 154 7.17 0.65 25.32
CA ALA A 154 7.36 1.36 26.57
C ALA A 154 7.21 0.42 27.78
N ALA A 155 8.17 0.48 28.71
CA ALA A 155 8.04 -0.18 30.00
C ALA A 155 7.05 0.54 30.94
N ASN A 156 6.82 1.85 30.71
CA ASN A 156 5.87 2.72 31.41
C ASN A 156 5.36 3.79 30.43
N PRO A 157 4.28 3.56 29.68
CA PRO A 157 3.78 4.53 28.70
C PRO A 157 3.25 5.79 29.39
N ASN A 158 4.03 6.87 29.36
CA ASN A 158 3.50 8.22 29.60
C ASN A 158 2.95 8.76 28.29
N VAL A 159 1.84 8.18 27.83
CA VAL A 159 1.14 8.65 26.63
C VAL A 159 -0.17 9.26 27.05
N ALA A 160 -0.28 10.59 26.96
CA ALA A 160 -1.57 11.25 26.96
C ALA A 160 -2.28 10.86 25.65
N MET A 161 -3.46 10.24 25.75
CA MET A 161 -4.33 10.10 24.58
C MET A 161 -4.64 11.51 24.06
N ARG A 162 -4.36 11.75 22.78
CA ARG A 162 -4.73 12.99 22.08
C ARG A 162 -6.17 12.91 21.58
#